data_AF-A0A7U4J6I2-F1
#
_entry.id   AF-A0A7U4J6I2-F1
#
_cell.length_a   1.000
_cell.length_b   1.000
_cell.length_c   1.000
_cell.angle_alpha   90.00
_cell.angle_beta   90.00
_cell.angle_gamma   90.00
#
_symmetry.space_group_name_H-M   'P 1'
#
loop_
_entity.id
_entity.type
_entity.pdbx_description
1 polymer ?
#
loop_
_entity_poly.entity_id
_entity_poly.type
_entity_poly.pdbx_seq_one_letter_code
_entity_poly.pdbx_strand_id
1 'polypeptide(L)'
;MIKLFLLSAALAAAATPATAQTVSGTPAVVSDKARITELEAQLRRQTLIAENARKEVEIVRANARLKDELILLARQRNAELYAIATEILDRGMHPRSVEPFLQTRRVKMENLKQAFEDRLNAARIFETTQPPSVQLRMDSELKAKRAADAAAPRN
;
A
#
# COMPACT_ATOMS: atom_id res chain seq x y z
N MET A 1 -10.30 -29.86 24.12
CA MET A 1 -9.04 -29.57 24.86
C MET A 1 -8.63 -28.14 24.55
N ILE A 2 -8.85 -27.26 25.52
CA ILE A 2 -8.64 -25.81 25.44
C ILE A 2 -7.19 -25.54 25.83
N LYS A 3 -6.41 -24.87 24.98
CA LYS A 3 -5.15 -24.24 25.37
C LYS A 3 -5.19 -22.76 25.05
N LEU A 4 -5.71 -22.05 26.06
CA LEU A 4 -5.64 -20.63 26.30
C LEU A 4 -4.16 -20.28 26.57
N PHE A 5 -3.51 -19.55 25.66
CA PHE A 5 -2.23 -18.90 25.96
C PHE A 5 -2.48 -17.41 26.20
N LEU A 6 -2.73 -17.10 27.48
CA LEU A 6 -2.51 -15.80 28.06
C LEU A 6 -0.99 -15.56 28.10
N LEU A 7 -0.50 -14.50 27.45
CA LEU A 7 0.77 -13.90 27.86
C LEU A 7 0.57 -12.40 28.03
N SER A 8 0.38 -12.03 29.28
CA SER A 8 0.38 -10.68 29.79
C SER A 8 1.77 -10.05 29.70
N ALA A 9 1.73 -8.75 29.40
CA ALA A 9 2.70 -7.68 29.63
C ALA A 9 3.89 -7.95 30.57
N ALA A 10 5.07 -7.49 30.15
CA ALA A 10 6.11 -6.95 31.03
C ALA A 10 6.86 -5.82 30.31
N LEU A 11 6.33 -4.60 30.44
CA LEU A 11 7.01 -3.36 30.09
C LEU A 11 8.07 -3.11 31.17
N ALA A 12 9.33 -3.46 30.90
CA ALA A 12 10.44 -3.15 31.80
C ALA A 12 10.83 -1.66 31.65
N ALA A 13 10.13 -0.79 32.38
CA ALA A 13 10.54 0.58 32.60
C ALA A 13 11.71 0.58 33.60
N ALA A 14 12.93 0.77 33.11
CA ALA A 14 14.11 1.01 33.93
C ALA A 14 13.96 2.39 34.59
N ALA A 15 13.51 2.40 35.84
CA ALA A 15 13.53 3.57 36.70
C ALA A 15 14.97 3.78 37.21
N THR A 16 15.69 4.73 36.62
CA THR A 16 16.86 5.32 37.25
C THR A 16 16.41 6.20 38.42
N PRO A 17 17.05 6.12 39.60
CA PRO A 17 16.73 7.04 40.69
C PRO A 17 17.25 8.44 40.32
N ALA A 18 16.32 9.31 39.93
CA ALA A 18 16.61 10.72 39.76
C ALA A 18 16.90 11.32 41.16
N THR A 19 18.14 11.74 41.34
CA THR A 19 18.64 12.55 42.45
C THR A 19 17.72 13.76 42.64
N ALA A 20 17.05 13.83 43.78
CA ALA A 20 16.28 15.01 44.18
C ALA A 20 17.24 16.19 44.39
N GLN A 21 17.32 17.08 43.40
CA GLN A 21 17.91 18.40 43.60
C GLN A 21 16.88 19.29 44.30
N THR A 22 17.09 19.51 45.60
CA THR A 22 16.51 20.62 46.34
C THR A 22 17.02 21.93 45.74
N VAL A 23 16.24 22.53 44.85
CA VAL A 23 16.44 23.91 44.39
C VAL A 23 15.73 24.82 45.39
N SER A 24 16.44 25.20 46.45
CA SER A 24 16.12 26.40 47.23
C SER A 24 16.52 27.63 46.43
N GLY A 25 15.66 28.02 45.49
CA GLY A 25 15.76 29.26 44.73
C GLY A 25 14.49 30.07 44.93
N THR A 26 14.59 31.17 45.66
CA THR A 26 13.64 32.29 45.60
C THR A 26 13.18 32.50 44.15
N PRO A 27 11.86 32.64 43.87
CA PRO A 27 11.40 32.92 42.51
C PRO A 27 11.99 34.25 42.09
N ALA A 28 13.03 34.21 41.24
CA ALA A 28 13.50 35.39 40.55
C ALA A 28 12.28 35.97 39.83
N VAL A 29 11.97 37.24 40.09
CA VAL A 29 10.92 37.97 39.40
C VAL A 29 11.31 38.01 37.92
N VAL A 30 10.84 37.02 37.16
CA VAL A 30 11.04 36.93 35.72
C VAL A 30 10.35 38.16 35.14
N SER A 31 11.10 39.06 34.51
CA SER A 31 10.49 40.25 33.93
C SER A 31 9.45 39.83 32.90
N ASP A 32 8.34 40.56 32.81
CA ASP A 32 7.24 40.24 31.88
C ASP A 32 7.73 40.06 30.44
N LYS A 33 8.79 40.78 30.04
CA LYS A 33 9.45 40.64 28.74
C LYS A 33 10.08 39.26 28.53
N ALA A 34 10.75 38.71 29.53
CA ALA A 34 11.31 37.36 29.46
C ALA A 34 10.23 36.28 29.43
N ARG A 35 9.08 36.53 30.08
CA ARG A 35 7.93 35.63 30.02
C ARG A 35 7.24 35.66 28.66
N ILE A 36 7.11 36.82 28.04
CA ILE A 36 6.56 36.99 26.69
C ILE A 36 7.44 36.25 25.66
N THR A 37 8.75 36.43 25.69
CA THR A 37 9.65 35.75 24.74
C THR A 37 9.65 34.23 24.91
N GLU A 38 9.56 33.74 26.15
CA GLU A 38 9.41 32.32 26.43
C GLU A 38 8.10 31.75 25.85
N LEU A 39 6.98 32.46 26.06
CA LEU A 39 5.67 32.07 25.53
C LEU A 39 5.62 32.10 24.00
N GLU A 40 6.24 33.11 23.36
CA GLU A 40 6.37 33.15 21.91
C GLU A 40 7.19 31.96 21.37
N ALA A 41 8.28 31.60 22.04
CA ALA A 41 9.08 30.44 21.69
C ALA A 41 8.32 29.11 21.91
N GLN A 42 7.44 29.04 22.91
CA GLN A 42 6.57 27.89 23.12
C GLN A 42 5.49 27.80 22.04
N LEU A 43 4.83 28.92 21.69
CA LEU A 43 3.84 28.97 20.61
C LEU A 43 4.45 28.55 19.28
N ARG A 44 5.64 29.06 18.91
CA ARG A 44 6.34 28.65 17.68
C ARG A 44 6.65 27.16 17.66
N ARG A 45 7.01 26.56 18.79
CA ARG A 45 7.22 25.11 18.88
C ARG A 45 5.90 24.35 18.69
N GLN A 46 4.83 24.82 19.32
CA GLN A 46 3.51 24.20 19.18
C GLN A 46 2.98 24.29 17.75
N THR A 47 3.17 25.41 17.04
CA THR A 47 2.74 25.54 15.65
C THR A 47 3.49 24.58 14.74
N LEU A 48 4.81 24.45 14.92
CA LEU A 48 5.62 23.50 14.14
C LEU A 48 5.20 22.04 14.40
N ILE A 49 4.94 21.68 15.66
CA ILE A 49 4.43 20.35 16.00
C ILE A 49 3.06 20.10 15.35
N ALA A 50 2.16 21.08 15.40
CA ALA A 50 0.84 20.98 14.78
C ALA A 50 0.93 20.84 13.25
N GLU A 51 1.83 21.57 12.60
CA GLU A 51 2.08 21.46 11.16
C GLU A 51 2.65 20.09 10.77
N ASN A 52 3.61 19.58 11.54
CA ASN A 52 4.17 18.25 11.31
C ASN A 52 3.11 17.16 11.49
N ALA A 53 2.29 17.25 12.55
CA ALA A 53 1.19 16.32 12.76
C ALA A 53 0.16 16.37 11.62
N ARG A 54 -0.15 17.55 11.08
CA ARG A 54 -1.04 17.69 9.90
C ARG A 54 -0.46 16.96 8.68
N LYS A 55 0.83 17.16 8.39
CA LYS A 55 1.52 16.48 7.29
C LYS A 55 1.52 14.97 7.45
N GLU A 56 1.78 14.46 8.65
CA GLU A 56 1.73 13.02 8.94
C GLU A 56 0.34 12.44 8.70
N VAL A 57 -0.71 13.14 9.16
CA VAL A 57 -2.10 12.72 8.92
C VAL A 57 -2.43 12.72 7.43
N GLU A 58 -1.96 13.70 6.67
CA GLU A 58 -2.15 13.75 5.21
C GLU A 58 -1.46 12.57 4.52
N ILE A 59 -0.23 12.23 4.92
CA ILE A 59 0.50 11.06 4.40
C ILE A 59 -0.28 9.78 4.71
N VAL A 60 -0.77 9.62 5.96
CA VAL A 60 -1.55 8.45 6.35
C VAL A 60 -2.84 8.34 5.54
N ARG A 61 -3.55 9.46 5.31
CA ARG A 61 -4.76 9.50 4.48
C ARG A 61 -4.47 9.15 3.02
N ALA A 62 -3.36 9.64 2.46
CA ALA A 62 -2.95 9.28 1.11
C ALA A 62 -2.64 7.78 1.01
N ASN A 63 -1.90 7.23 1.98
CA ASN A 63 -1.60 5.80 2.04
C ASN A 63 -2.85 4.93 2.20
N ALA A 64 -3.82 5.38 3.00
CA ALA A 64 -5.10 4.69 3.15
C ALA A 64 -5.86 4.61 1.81
N ARG A 65 -5.91 5.72 1.06
CA ARG A 65 -6.54 5.75 -0.27
C ARG A 65 -5.88 4.78 -1.25
N LEU A 66 -4.54 4.73 -1.28
CA LEU A 66 -3.81 3.78 -2.14
C LEU A 66 -4.13 2.32 -1.78
N LYS A 67 -4.29 2.02 -0.49
CA LYS A 67 -4.69 0.68 -0.03
C LYS A 67 -6.14 0.37 -0.41
N ASP A 68 -7.05 1.32 -0.30
CA ASP A 68 -8.44 1.16 -0.73
C ASP A 68 -8.54 0.84 -2.23
N GLU A 69 -7.73 1.51 -3.04
CA GLU A 69 -7.63 1.21 -4.48
C GLU A 69 -7.14 -0.23 -4.74
N LEU A 70 -6.13 -0.70 -4.00
CA LEU A 70 -5.65 -2.09 -4.10
C LEU A 70 -6.71 -3.10 -3.67
N ILE A 71 -7.50 -2.79 -2.64
CA ILE A 71 -8.60 -3.65 -2.19
C ILE A 71 -9.68 -3.74 -3.27
N LEU A 72 -10.01 -2.62 -3.93
CA LEU A 72 -10.97 -2.62 -5.03
C LEU A 72 -10.46 -3.44 -6.23
N LEU A 73 -9.19 -3.25 -6.61
CA LEU A 73 -8.56 -4.06 -7.65
C LEU A 73 -8.58 -5.54 -7.27
N ALA A 74 -8.32 -5.87 -6.01
CA ALA A 74 -8.36 -7.25 -5.53
C ALA A 74 -9.73 -7.88 -5.65
N ARG A 75 -10.79 -7.14 -5.34
CA ARG A 75 -12.17 -7.62 -5.51
C ARG A 75 -12.50 -7.89 -6.98
N GLN A 76 -12.13 -6.97 -7.87
CA GLN A 76 -12.34 -7.11 -9.31
C GLN A 76 -11.61 -8.34 -9.86
N ARG A 77 -10.33 -8.47 -9.53
CA ARG A 77 -9.46 -9.58 -9.94
C ARG A 77 -9.94 -10.92 -9.41
N ASN A 78 -10.42 -10.97 -8.17
CA ASN A 78 -11.00 -12.20 -7.61
C ASN A 78 -12.29 -12.60 -8.35
N ALA A 79 -13.16 -11.64 -8.68
CA ALA A 79 -14.34 -11.91 -9.50
C ALA A 79 -13.97 -12.44 -10.90
N GLU A 80 -12.90 -11.92 -11.52
CA GLU A 80 -12.37 -12.44 -12.79
C GLU A 80 -11.86 -13.87 -12.66
N LEU A 81 -11.16 -14.22 -11.58
CA LEU A 81 -10.69 -15.58 -11.33
C LEU A 81 -11.86 -16.56 -11.20
N TYR A 82 -12.92 -16.18 -10.49
CA TYR A 82 -14.14 -17.01 -10.42
C TYR A 82 -14.80 -17.16 -11.79
N ALA A 83 -14.88 -16.09 -12.59
CA ALA A 83 -15.43 -16.16 -13.94
C ALA A 83 -14.61 -17.10 -14.84
N ILE A 84 -13.28 -17.04 -14.76
CA ILE A 84 -12.39 -17.96 -15.48
C ILE A 84 -12.63 -19.40 -15.02
N ALA A 85 -12.73 -19.64 -13.71
CA ALA A 85 -13.00 -20.97 -13.18
C ALA A 85 -14.33 -21.54 -13.68
N THR A 86 -15.39 -20.72 -13.73
CA THR A 86 -16.68 -21.14 -14.31
C THR A 86 -16.58 -21.44 -15.81
N GLU A 87 -15.87 -20.61 -16.58
CA GLU A 87 -15.70 -20.81 -18.02
C GLU A 87 -14.91 -22.09 -18.33
N ILE A 88 -13.92 -22.43 -17.50
CA ILE A 88 -13.15 -23.68 -17.61
C ILE A 88 -14.05 -24.88 -17.31
N LEU A 89 -14.90 -24.82 -16.29
CA LEU A 89 -15.83 -25.92 -15.95
C LEU A 89 -16.83 -26.16 -17.10
N ASP A 90 -17.40 -25.09 -17.65
CA ASP A 90 -18.37 -25.17 -18.75
C ASP A 90 -17.75 -25.74 -20.03
N ARG A 91 -16.52 -25.35 -20.36
CA ARG A 91 -15.83 -25.80 -21.58
C ARG A 91 -15.09 -27.13 -21.44
N GLY A 92 -14.71 -27.51 -20.22
CA GLY A 92 -13.96 -28.73 -19.92
C GLY A 92 -14.81 -30.00 -19.97
N MET A 93 -16.14 -29.90 -19.82
CA MET A 93 -17.04 -31.06 -19.80
C MET A 93 -17.65 -31.38 -21.18
N HIS A 94 -16.83 -31.78 -22.16
CA HIS A 94 -17.34 -32.35 -23.41
C HIS A 94 -17.06 -33.87 -23.49
N PRO A 95 -18.08 -34.74 -23.29
CA PRO A 95 -17.87 -36.16 -23.02
C PRO A 95 -17.56 -37.04 -24.27
N ARG A 96 -17.44 -36.49 -25.49
CA ARG A 96 -17.26 -37.30 -26.70
C ARG A 96 -16.38 -36.63 -27.76
N SER A 97 -15.27 -37.27 -28.13
CA SER A 97 -14.55 -36.96 -29.37
C SER A 97 -13.89 -38.21 -29.96
N VAL A 98 -14.20 -38.47 -31.25
CA VAL A 98 -13.74 -39.60 -32.07
C VAL A 98 -12.41 -39.23 -32.78
N GLU A 99 -11.53 -40.21 -32.94
CA GLU A 99 -10.07 -40.11 -33.10
C GLU A 99 -9.46 -39.20 -34.21
N PRO A 100 -10.05 -38.93 -35.39
CA PRO A 100 -9.41 -38.06 -36.39
C PRO A 100 -9.60 -36.56 -36.10
N PHE A 101 -10.64 -36.21 -35.31
CA PHE A 101 -10.91 -34.83 -34.88
C PHE A 101 -10.04 -34.40 -33.67
N LEU A 102 -9.20 -35.31 -33.15
CA LEU A 102 -8.42 -35.08 -31.94
C LEU A 102 -7.28 -34.09 -32.15
N GLN A 103 -6.62 -34.03 -33.31
CA GLN A 103 -5.49 -33.10 -33.51
C GLN A 103 -5.95 -31.64 -33.57
N THR A 104 -6.94 -31.31 -34.40
CA THR A 104 -7.49 -29.94 -34.45
C THR A 104 -8.14 -29.55 -33.12
N ARG A 105 -8.82 -30.49 -32.44
CA ARG A 105 -9.34 -30.23 -31.09
C ARG A 105 -8.23 -30.07 -30.06
N ARG A 106 -7.12 -30.81 -30.14
CA ARG A 106 -5.96 -30.66 -29.25
C ARG A 106 -5.34 -29.28 -29.38
N VAL A 107 -5.10 -28.80 -30.59
CA VAL A 107 -4.57 -27.43 -30.82
C VAL A 107 -5.55 -26.38 -30.28
N LYS A 108 -6.86 -26.54 -30.51
CA LYS A 108 -7.87 -25.64 -29.95
C LYS A 108 -7.88 -25.66 -28.42
N MET A 109 -7.72 -26.82 -27.80
CA MET A 109 -7.64 -26.96 -26.35
C MET A 109 -6.34 -26.38 -25.78
N GLU A 110 -5.21 -26.55 -26.46
CA GLU A 110 -3.91 -25.96 -26.08
C GLU A 110 -3.99 -24.43 -26.12
N ASN A 111 -4.55 -23.87 -27.19
CA ASN A 111 -4.76 -22.42 -27.32
C ASN A 111 -5.71 -21.88 -26.24
N LEU A 112 -6.78 -22.61 -25.93
CA LEU A 112 -7.70 -22.26 -24.84
C LEU A 112 -6.99 -22.29 -23.49
N LYS A 113 -6.19 -23.33 -23.23
CA LYS A 113 -5.40 -23.46 -22.01
C LYS A 113 -4.44 -22.29 -21.86
N GLN A 114 -3.67 -21.97 -22.91
CA GLN A 114 -2.75 -20.83 -22.90
C GLN A 114 -3.51 -19.52 -22.64
N ALA A 115 -4.64 -19.29 -23.32
CA ALA A 115 -5.44 -18.09 -23.12
C ALA A 115 -5.98 -17.97 -21.68
N PHE A 116 -6.35 -19.09 -21.04
CA PHE A 116 -6.75 -19.09 -19.64
C PHE A 116 -5.56 -18.86 -18.70
N GLU A 117 -4.40 -19.44 -18.97
CA GLU A 117 -3.18 -19.21 -18.19
C GLU A 117 -2.75 -17.75 -18.24
N ASP A 118 -2.77 -17.13 -19.43
CA ASP A 118 -2.45 -15.71 -19.60
C ASP A 118 -3.43 -14.82 -18.84
N ARG A 119 -4.73 -15.13 -18.91
CA ARG A 119 -5.77 -14.41 -18.16
C ARG A 119 -5.66 -14.60 -16.65
N LEU A 120 -5.36 -15.80 -16.17
CA LEU A 120 -5.12 -16.09 -14.76
C LEU A 120 -3.91 -15.32 -14.25
N ASN A 121 -2.82 -15.29 -15.01
CA ASN A 121 -1.62 -14.54 -14.66
C ASN A 121 -1.89 -13.03 -14.59
N ALA A 122 -2.65 -12.49 -15.56
CA ALA A 122 -3.05 -11.08 -15.55
C ALA A 122 -4.02 -10.74 -14.40
N ALA A 123 -4.87 -11.69 -14.02
CA ALA A 123 -5.83 -11.53 -12.93
C ALA A 123 -5.19 -11.71 -11.55
N ARG A 124 -3.98 -12.28 -11.45
CA ARG A 124 -3.32 -12.52 -10.17
C ARG A 124 -2.71 -11.23 -9.62
N ILE A 125 -2.84 -11.05 -8.30
CA ILE A 125 -2.16 -9.97 -7.60
C ILE A 125 -0.83 -10.49 -7.08
N PHE A 126 0.24 -9.77 -7.38
CA PHE A 126 1.59 -10.03 -6.92
C PHE A 126 2.01 -8.97 -5.91
N GLU A 127 3.08 -9.23 -5.15
CA GLU A 127 3.66 -8.24 -4.23
C GLU A 127 4.13 -6.98 -4.95
N THR A 128 4.47 -7.10 -6.23
CA THR A 128 4.88 -6.00 -7.11
C THR A 128 3.70 -5.25 -7.76
N THR A 129 2.46 -5.70 -7.56
CA THR A 129 1.28 -5.05 -8.14
C THR A 129 1.06 -3.69 -7.49
N GLN A 130 1.12 -2.64 -8.31
CA GLN A 130 0.99 -1.26 -7.85
C GLN A 130 -0.48 -0.83 -7.78
N PRO A 131 -0.81 0.17 -6.94
CA PRO A 131 -2.11 0.82 -7.01
C PRO A 131 -2.35 1.43 -8.41
N PRO A 132 -3.58 1.36 -8.95
CA PRO A 132 -3.93 1.90 -10.26
C PRO A 132 -3.51 3.35 -10.47
N SER A 133 -3.67 4.21 -9.45
CA SER A 133 -3.27 5.62 -9.52
C SER A 133 -1.76 5.82 -9.68
N VAL A 134 -0.95 4.97 -9.03
CA VAL A 134 0.52 4.99 -9.14
C VAL A 134 0.95 4.51 -10.52
N GLN A 135 0.33 3.44 -11.01
CA GLN A 135 0.64 2.89 -12.32
C GLN A 135 0.31 3.86 -13.46
N LEU A 136 -0.84 4.54 -13.38
CA LEU A 136 -1.21 5.59 -14.34
C LEU A 136 -0.21 6.76 -14.36
N ARG A 137 0.30 7.16 -13.18
CA ARG A 137 1.32 8.21 -13.09
C ARG A 137 2.62 7.77 -13.75
N MET A 138 3.13 6.58 -13.41
CA MET A 138 4.33 6.04 -14.03
C MET A 138 4.19 5.92 -15.55
N ASP A 139 3.06 5.43 -16.04
CA ASP A 139 2.81 5.32 -17.49
C ASP A 139 2.78 6.69 -18.17
N SER A 140 2.22 7.70 -17.51
CA SER A 140 2.21 9.07 -18.02
C SER A 140 3.61 9.69 -18.09
N GLU A 141 4.44 9.44 -17.07
CA GLU A 141 5.83 9.91 -17.00
C GLU A 141 6.69 9.22 -18.07
N LEU A 142 6.54 7.91 -18.25
CA LEU A 142 7.22 7.16 -19.29
C LEU A 142 6.81 7.61 -20.69
N LYS A 143 5.53 7.91 -20.91
CA LYS A 143 5.04 8.48 -22.18
C LYS A 143 5.62 9.87 -22.43
N ALA A 144 5.64 10.74 -21.42
CA ALA A 144 6.21 12.08 -21.53
C ALA A 144 7.72 12.01 -21.83
N LYS A 145 8.45 11.11 -21.15
CA LYS A 145 9.88 10.91 -21.39
C LYS A 145 10.16 10.40 -22.80
N ARG A 146 9.42 9.40 -23.28
CA ARG A 146 9.54 8.89 -24.66
C ARG A 146 9.25 9.98 -25.70
N ALA A 147 8.28 10.85 -25.45
CA ALA A 147 7.98 11.98 -26.32
C ALA A 147 9.12 13.02 -26.33
N ALA A 148 9.72 13.31 -25.18
CA ALA A 148 10.88 14.19 -25.07
C ALA A 148 12.11 13.60 -25.79
N ASP A 149 12.39 12.31 -25.61
CA ASP A 149 13.50 11.61 -26.26
C ASP A 149 13.31 11.52 -27.80
N ALA A 150 12.06 11.42 -28.27
CA ALA A 150 11.74 11.45 -29.70
C ALA A 150 11.83 12.86 -30.32
N ALA A 151 11.66 13.92 -29.51
CA ALA A 151 11.75 15.32 -29.93
C ALA A 151 13.18 15.88 -29.84
N ALA A 152 14.11 15.17 -29.21
CA ALA A 152 15.51 15.55 -29.14
C ALA A 152 16.18 15.39 -30.53
N PRO A 153 16.90 16.41 -31.04
CA PRO A 153 17.62 16.30 -32.31
C PRO A 153 18.69 15.22 -32.19
N ARG A 154 18.66 14.25 -33.10
CA ARG A 154 19.74 13.27 -33.27
C ARG A 154 20.93 14.01 -33.87
N ASN A 155 21.88 14.40 -33.03
CA ASN A 155 23.20 14.88 -33.46
C ASN A 155 24.06 13.71 -33.94
#